data_AF-A0A914VPR2-F1
#
_entry.id   AF-A0A914VPR2-F1
#
_cell.length_a   1.000
_cell.length_b   1.000
_cell.length_c   1.000
_cell.angle_alpha   90.00
_cell.angle_beta   90.00
_cell.angle_gamma   90.00
#
_symmetry.space_group_name_H-M   'P 1'
#
loop_
_entity.id
_entity.type
_entity.pdbx_description
1 polymer ?
#
loop_
_entity_poly.entity_id
_entity_poly.type
_entity_poly.pdbx_seq_one_letter_code
_entity_poly.pdbx_strand_id
1 'polypeptide(L)'
;MAVEEVVVRLRANDILTPHQADSIRAEKTPYEKNQKLTDIVQKRGPEAFSCFMKSLTETCQKNVFDRLIEERKAIVEGGNVR
;
A
#
# COMPACT_ATOMS: atom_id res chain seq x y z
N MET A 1 11.11 5.86 -1.83
CA MET A 1 9.78 5.42 -2.29
C MET A 1 9.05 6.61 -2.89
N ALA A 2 8.63 6.55 -4.16
CA ALA A 2 7.85 7.62 -4.77
C ALA A 2 6.37 7.46 -4.38
N VAL A 3 6.04 7.87 -3.16
CA VAL A 3 4.69 7.75 -2.57
C VAL A 3 3.61 8.33 -3.49
N GLU A 4 3.96 9.40 -4.20
CA GLU A 4 3.06 10.09 -5.13
C GLU A 4 2.58 9.21 -6.28
N GLU A 5 3.42 8.33 -6.83
CA GLU A 5 3.02 7.44 -7.93
C GLU A 5 1.99 6.42 -7.47
N VAL A 6 2.18 5.88 -6.27
CA VAL A 6 1.23 4.96 -5.64
C VAL A 6 -0.09 5.66 -5.35
N VAL A 7 -0.05 6.89 -4.82
CA VAL A 7 -1.25 7.70 -4.54
C VAL A 7 -2.04 7.98 -5.83
N VAL A 8 -1.36 8.33 -6.93
CA VAL A 8 -2.03 8.56 -8.23
C VAL A 8 -2.74 7.30 -8.72
N ARG A 9 -2.09 6.13 -8.66
CA ARG A 9 -2.68 4.86 -9.11
C ARG A 9 -3.85 4.43 -8.25
N LEU A 10 -3.72 4.52 -6.92
CA LEU A 10 -4.82 4.17 -6.02
C LEU A 10 -6.02 5.10 -6.19
N ARG A 11 -5.81 6.39 -6.45
CA ARG A 11 -6.90 7.31 -6.79
C ARG A 11 -7.56 6.94 -8.12
N ALA A 12 -6.77 6.57 -9.13
CA ALA A 12 -7.30 6.17 -10.44
C ALA A 12 -8.14 4.88 -10.41
N ASN A 13 -7.97 4.05 -9.37
CA ASN A 13 -8.78 2.84 -9.12
C ASN A 13 -9.85 3.08 -8.04
N ASP A 14 -10.20 4.34 -7.76
CA ASP A 14 -11.18 4.75 -6.74
C ASP A 14 -10.86 4.29 -5.30
N ILE A 15 -9.64 3.80 -5.03
CA ILE A 15 -9.15 3.38 -3.71
C ILE A 15 -8.77 4.57 -2.81
N LEU A 16 -8.52 5.75 -3.36
CA LEU A 16 -8.33 6.97 -2.58
C LEU A 16 -9.31 8.04 -3.05
N THR A 17 -9.98 8.71 -2.12
CA THR A 17 -10.70 9.94 -2.46
C THR A 17 -9.71 11.09 -2.70
N PRO A 18 -10.10 12.16 -3.42
CA PRO A 18 -9.25 13.34 -3.57
C PRO A 18 -8.75 13.90 -2.24
N HIS A 19 -9.66 14.00 -1.25
CA HIS A 19 -9.32 14.45 0.10
C HIS A 19 -8.30 13.54 0.80
N GLN A 20 -8.42 12.21 0.63
CA GLN A 20 -7.44 11.27 1.19
C GLN A 20 -6.07 11.44 0.53
N ALA A 21 -6.01 11.58 -0.79
CA ALA A 21 -4.77 11.82 -1.52
C ALA A 21 -4.09 13.12 -1.08
N ASP A 22 -4.86 14.21 -0.93
CA ASP A 22 -4.31 15.50 -0.49
C ASP A 22 -3.86 15.45 0.97
N SER A 23 -4.58 14.72 1.81
CA SER A 23 -4.17 14.49 3.20
C SER A 23 -2.86 13.71 3.31
N ILE A 24 -2.57 12.79 2.39
CA ILE A 24 -1.28 12.07 2.31
C ILE A 24 -0.20 13.05 1.84
N ARG A 25 -0.46 13.83 0.79
CA ARG A 25 0.51 14.78 0.23
C ARG A 25 0.93 15.88 1.20
N ALA A 26 0.02 16.27 2.08
CA ALA A 26 0.23 17.28 3.11
C ALA A 26 1.20 16.85 4.23
N GLU A 27 1.49 15.56 4.37
CA GLU A 27 2.46 15.08 5.37
C GLU A 27 3.88 15.53 5.03
N LYS A 28 4.66 15.88 6.06
CA LYS A 28 5.97 16.54 5.91
C LYS A 28 7.04 15.59 5.43
N THR A 29 7.08 14.39 5.99
CA THR A 29 8.15 13.43 5.73
C THR A 29 7.67 12.29 4.83
N PRO A 30 8.56 11.69 4.03
CA PRO A 30 8.23 10.48 3.29
C PRO A 30 7.70 9.37 4.21
N TYR A 31 8.20 9.26 5.44
CA TYR A 31 7.73 8.28 6.41
C TYR A 31 6.27 8.49 6.77
N GLU A 32 5.89 9.70 7.18
CA GLU A 32 4.50 10.04 7.53
C GLU A 32 3.54 9.85 6.35
N LYS A 33 3.96 10.24 5.14
CA LYS A 33 3.20 9.99 3.91
C LYS A 33 2.88 8.50 3.74
N ASN A 34 3.86 7.65 4.01
CA ASN A 34 3.73 6.20 3.84
C ASN A 34 2.90 5.56 4.91
N GLN A 35 3.09 5.97 6.15
CA GLN A 35 2.28 5.51 7.26
C GLN A 35 0.79 5.81 7.01
N LYS A 36 0.48 7.05 6.60
CA LYS A 36 -0.90 7.45 6.31
C LYS A 36 -1.50 6.70 5.12
N LEU A 37 -0.70 6.49 4.07
CA LEU A 37 -1.09 5.67 2.93
C LEU A 37 -1.44 4.24 3.36
N THR A 38 -0.58 3.59 4.14
CA THR A 38 -0.81 2.22 4.62
C THR A 38 -2.03 2.13 5.53
N ASP A 39 -2.26 3.12 6.40
CA ASP A 39 -3.42 3.17 7.29
C ASP A 39 -4.74 3.24 6.51
N ILE A 40 -4.76 4.01 5.41
CA ILE A 40 -5.95 4.13 4.57
C ILE A 40 -6.21 2.83 3.80
N VAL A 41 -5.17 2.25 3.22
CA VAL A 41 -5.27 0.98 2.46
C VAL A 41 -5.78 -0.15 3.36
N GLN A 42 -5.27 -0.26 4.59
CA GLN A 42 -5.71 -1.28 5.55
C GLN A 42 -7.19 -1.15 5.91
N LYS A 43 -7.71 0.08 6.04
CA LYS A 43 -9.11 0.33 6.42
C LYS A 43 -10.13 0.09 5.31
N ARG A 44 -9.70 0.09 4.04
CA ARG A 44 -10.60 -0.10 2.88
C ARG A 44 -10.85 -1.55 2.48
N GLY A 45 -10.10 -2.49 3.05
CA GLY A 45 -10.31 -3.93 2.83
C GLY A 45 -9.47 -4.54 1.71
N PRO A 46 -9.75 -5.80 1.34
CA PRO A 46 -8.84 -6.65 0.56
C PRO A 46 -8.60 -6.18 -0.89
N GLU A 47 -9.56 -5.49 -1.49
CA GLU A 47 -9.43 -4.92 -2.84
C GLU A 47 -8.41 -3.77 -2.87
N ALA A 48 -8.42 -2.91 -1.84
CA ALA A 48 -7.45 -1.83 -1.69
C ALA A 48 -6.02 -2.37 -1.54
N PHE A 49 -5.86 -3.45 -0.75
CA PHE A 49 -4.56 -4.11 -0.61
C PHE A 49 -4.07 -4.72 -1.93
N SER A 50 -4.97 -5.34 -2.70
CA SER A 50 -4.63 -5.93 -4.00
C SER A 50 -4.21 -4.85 -5.01
N CYS A 51 -4.92 -3.73 -5.05
CA CYS A 51 -4.58 -2.59 -5.88
C CYS A 51 -3.26 -1.93 -5.45
N PHE A 52 -3.02 -1.83 -4.14
CA PHE A 52 -1.76 -1.36 -3.58
C PHE A 52 -0.58 -2.26 -4.00
N MET A 53 -0.71 -3.58 -3.87
CA MET A 53 0.31 -4.54 -4.30
C MET A 53 0.61 -4.43 -5.81
N LYS A 54 -0.43 -4.25 -6.64
CA LYS A 54 -0.27 -3.99 -8.08
C LYS A 54 0.44 -2.67 -8.37
N SER A 55 0.15 -1.62 -7.60
CA SER A 55 0.85 -0.35 -7.75
C SER A 55 2.34 -0.42 -7.38
N LEU A 56 2.72 -1.30 -6.45
CA LEU A 56 4.12 -1.53 -6.09
C LEU A 56 4.90 -2.25 -7.19
N THR A 57 4.29 -3.23 -7.86
CA THR A 57 4.93 -3.93 -9.00
C THR A 57 5.10 -3.00 -10.20
N GLU A 58 4.09 -2.18 -10.49
CA GLU A 58 4.09 -1.23 -11.61
C GLU A 58 5.02 -0.02 -11.42
N THR A 59 5.44 0.26 -10.18
CA THR A 59 6.40 1.34 -9.84
C THR A 59 7.83 0.84 -9.66
N CYS A 60 8.13 -0.38 -10.15
CA CYS A 60 9.43 -1.04 -10.01
C CYS A 60 9.89 -1.26 -8.55
N GLN A 61 8.97 -1.24 -7.58
CA GLN A 61 9.27 -1.45 -6.16
C GLN A 61 9.23 -2.94 -5.80
N LYS A 62 9.90 -3.75 -6.63
CA LYS A 62 9.86 -5.21 -6.54
C LYS A 62 10.35 -5.74 -5.19
N ASN A 63 11.36 -5.11 -4.59
CA ASN A 63 11.89 -5.52 -3.28
C ASN A 63 10.85 -5.38 -2.15
N VAL A 64 9.99 -4.36 -2.20
CA VAL A 64 8.93 -4.15 -1.20
C VAL A 64 7.82 -5.16 -1.42
N PHE A 65 7.42 -5.36 -2.69
CA PHE A 65 6.42 -6.37 -3.05
C PHE A 65 6.86 -7.78 -2.63
N ASP A 66 8.08 -8.20 -2.98
CA ASP A 66 8.62 -9.52 -2.66
C ASP A 66 8.63 -9.74 -1.14
N ARG A 67 9.08 -8.74 -0.35
CA ARG A 67 9.06 -8.82 1.11
C ARG A 67 7.65 -8.97 1.68
N LEU A 68 6.68 -8.20 1.16
CA LEU A 68 5.29 -8.29 1.61
C LEU A 68 4.64 -9.65 1.25
N ILE A 69 5.02 -10.25 0.12
CA ILE A 69 4.57 -11.58 -0.27
C ILE A 69 5.17 -12.66 0.64
N GLU A 70 6.47 -12.58 0.95
CA GLU A 70 7.10 -13.52 1.87
C GLU A 70 6.50 -13.44 3.28
N GLU A 71 6.26 -12.22 3.80
CA GLU A 71 5.58 -12.06 5.09
C GLU A 71 4.14 -12.60 5.06
N ARG A 72 3.40 -12.40 3.95
CA ARG A 72 2.06 -13.00 3.78
C ARG A 72 2.12 -14.53 3.77
N LYS A 73 3.07 -15.14 3.06
CA LYS A 73 3.25 -16.60 3.03
C LYS A 73 3.56 -17.12 4.44
N ALA A 74 4.46 -16.46 5.18
CA ALA A 74 4.77 -16.82 6.55
C ALA A 74 3.55 -16.79 7.48
N ILE A 75 2.62 -15.86 7.30
CA ILE A 75 1.36 -15.80 8.07
C ILE A 75 0.42 -16.96 7.69
N VAL A 76 0.35 -17.32 6.41
CA VAL A 76 -0.53 -18.40 5.92
C VAL A 76 0.03 -19.79 6.24
N GLU A 77 1.35 -19.97 6.15
CA GLU A 77 2.03 -21.25 6.39
C GLU A 77 2.35 -21.47 7.88
N GLY A 78 2.61 -20.40 8.64
CA GLY A 78 2.79 -20.43 10.10
C GLY A 78 1.50 -20.64 10.89
N GLY A 79 0.34 -20.62 10.23
CA GLY A 79 -0.97 -20.91 10.84
C GLY A 79 -1.28 -22.39 11.09
N ASN A 80 -0.35 -23.30 10.74
CA ASN A 80 -0.53 -24.74 10.93
C ASN A 80 0.57 -25.40 11.79
N VAL A 81 0.84 -24.82 12.96
CA VAL A 81 1.48 -25.55 14.05
C VAL A 81 0.69 -25.28 15.32
N ARG A 82 -0.26 -26.19 15.60
CA ARG A 82 -0.70 -26.50 16.96
C ARG A 82 0.13 -27.68 17.44
#